data_AF-A0A536SDE7-F1
#
_entry.id   AF-A0A536SDE7-F1
#
_cell.length_a   1.000
_cell.length_b   1.000
_cell.length_c   1.000
_cell.angle_alpha   90.00
_cell.angle_beta   90.00
_cell.angle_gamma   90.00
#
_symmetry.space_group_name_H-M   'P 1'
#
loop_
_entity.id
_entity.type
_entity.pdbx_description
1 polymer ?
#
loop_
_entity_poly.entity_id
_entity_poly.type
_entity_poly.pdbx_seq_one_letter_code
_entity_poly.pdbx_strand_id
1 'polypeptide(L)'
;FKALFFALSIIPLVIPGILFTVAWILLGSPKIGIINLALQNWVGVERPLFNVYSLPGMIWVDGLHYSPMAFLLMTAAFRAMDPALEESATMSGANIFQVAWRVTLKLTWPAILATLLMLFVRAIESFEVPALLGLPVGIHVFTSAIYQAVHRYPSQIGLASAYGMTLLVITTVGVYFVSRLSSRGSKYATMTGKGFRPRQIDLGPWRWFAAAIFIVYFLLIVVLPFAVLLWSSFQKFYSVPSWQALQNLTLDPYRFIFTYPNLARSVWNTMILSFGSATLIMLVTSVICWIVVKTKLPGRWLLDNVASLPMVFPGLVLGLSIMIFYLNVDVGVYGTIWIMFIAYVTRFMPYGLRYNTTSMLQIHKELEESAAMSGASWGTTFRRIILPLLKPGLVAGWIYVMIVSIRELSSSILLYSPGTEVLSITIWELWENGQYVELSALGVLFILALFVLVMVAQWLGRKLGIKE
;
A
#
# COMPACT_ATOMS: atom_id res chain seq x y z
N PHE A 1 -4.54 -11.52 22.61
CA PHE A 1 -3.93 -10.37 21.92
C PHE A 1 -3.37 -10.68 20.52
N LYS A 2 -2.73 -11.82 20.25
CA LYS A 2 -2.06 -12.11 18.97
C LYS A 2 -2.91 -11.90 17.70
N ALA A 3 -4.13 -12.43 17.65
CA ALA A 3 -5.03 -12.28 16.49
C ALA A 3 -5.47 -10.82 16.30
N LEU A 4 -5.79 -10.14 17.41
CA LEU A 4 -6.12 -8.71 17.40
C LEU A 4 -4.95 -7.88 16.88
N PHE A 5 -3.71 -8.14 17.35
CA PHE A 5 -2.53 -7.41 16.89
C PHE A 5 -2.28 -7.58 15.39
N PHE A 6 -2.41 -8.81 14.88
CA PHE A 6 -2.28 -9.07 13.46
C PHE A 6 -3.36 -8.34 12.65
N ALA A 7 -4.62 -8.39 13.08
CA ALA A 7 -5.72 -7.68 12.42
C ALA A 7 -5.51 -6.15 12.43
N LEU A 8 -5.16 -5.59 13.59
CA LEU A 8 -4.93 -4.15 13.77
C LEU A 8 -3.70 -3.65 12.99
N SER A 9 -2.71 -4.52 12.71
CA SER A 9 -1.57 -4.17 11.87
C SER A 9 -1.94 -4.00 10.39
N ILE A 10 -3.04 -4.60 9.92
CA ILE A 10 -3.46 -4.53 8.51
C ILE A 10 -4.33 -3.29 8.25
N ILE A 11 -5.10 -2.84 9.24
CA ILE A 11 -6.03 -1.70 9.11
C ILE A 11 -5.38 -0.43 8.55
N PRO A 12 -4.17 0.00 8.99
CA PRO A 12 -3.50 1.17 8.43
C PRO A 12 -3.28 1.13 6.92
N LEU A 13 -3.07 -0.08 6.38
CA LEU A 13 -2.88 -0.27 4.93
C LEU A 13 -4.15 0.02 4.14
N VAL A 14 -5.29 0.29 4.77
CA VAL A 14 -6.54 0.67 4.13
C VAL A 14 -6.64 2.19 3.95
N ILE A 15 -6.01 2.98 4.83
CA ILE A 15 -6.12 4.46 4.82
C ILE A 15 -5.30 5.02 3.65
N PRO A 16 -5.89 5.75 2.67
CA PRO A 16 -5.16 6.40 1.58
C PRO A 16 -3.98 7.27 2.08
N GLY A 17 -2.85 7.23 1.37
CA GLY A 17 -1.63 7.95 1.76
C GLY A 17 -1.84 9.46 1.89
N ILE A 18 -2.61 10.06 0.97
CA ILE A 18 -3.00 11.47 1.02
C ILE A 18 -3.75 11.82 2.33
N LEU A 19 -4.76 11.03 2.72
CA LEU A 19 -5.53 11.27 3.94
C LEU A 19 -4.67 11.06 5.19
N PHE A 20 -3.79 10.05 5.18
CA PHE A 20 -2.85 9.82 6.27
C PHE A 20 -1.90 11.01 6.46
N THR A 21 -1.38 11.56 5.36
CA THR A 21 -0.49 12.74 5.39
C THR A 21 -1.22 13.98 5.88
N VAL A 22 -2.41 14.26 5.36
CA VAL A 22 -3.24 15.39 5.81
C VAL A 22 -3.58 15.27 7.29
N ALA A 23 -3.95 14.08 7.77
CA ALA A 23 -4.22 13.87 9.18
C ALA A 23 -2.99 14.19 10.05
N TRP A 24 -1.79 13.79 9.63
CA TRP A 24 -0.55 14.14 10.33
C TRP A 24 -0.20 15.63 10.25
N ILE A 25 -0.62 16.34 9.20
CA ILE A 25 -0.54 17.80 9.17
C ILE A 25 -1.41 18.41 10.27
N LEU A 26 -2.67 17.97 10.39
CA LEU A 26 -3.59 18.47 11.41
C LEU A 26 -3.17 18.09 12.85
N LEU A 27 -2.46 16.97 13.01
CA LEU A 27 -1.92 16.53 14.31
C LEU A 27 -0.60 17.21 14.67
N GLY A 28 0.32 17.34 13.71
CA GLY A 28 1.74 17.62 13.94
C GLY A 28 2.24 18.96 13.39
N SER A 29 1.36 19.79 12.82
CA SER A 29 1.72 21.15 12.40
C SER A 29 2.19 22.01 13.57
N PRO A 30 3.24 22.82 13.42
CA PRO A 30 3.68 23.77 14.46
C PRO A 30 2.61 24.80 14.84
N LYS A 31 1.71 25.14 13.92
CA LYS A 31 0.73 26.21 14.10
C LYS A 31 -0.62 25.70 14.61
N ILE A 32 -1.05 24.55 14.11
CA ILE A 32 -2.42 24.04 14.30
C ILE A 32 -2.47 22.60 14.85
N GLY A 33 -1.31 22.02 15.12
CA GLY A 33 -1.16 20.62 15.50
C GLY A 33 -1.67 20.33 16.90
N ILE A 34 -2.65 19.43 16.99
CA ILE A 34 -3.23 19.00 18.28
C ILE A 34 -2.16 18.42 19.22
N ILE A 35 -1.18 17.69 18.67
CA ILE A 35 -0.10 17.09 19.46
C ILE A 35 0.77 18.18 20.08
N ASN A 36 1.14 19.21 19.31
CA ASN A 36 1.92 20.32 19.84
C ASN A 36 1.17 21.04 20.95
N LEU A 37 -0.11 21.35 20.74
CA LEU A 37 -0.91 22.07 21.73
C LEU A 37 -1.07 21.28 23.02
N ALA A 38 -1.31 19.97 22.94
CA ALA A 38 -1.35 19.09 24.10
C ALA A 38 0.00 19.06 24.85
N LEU A 39 1.11 18.94 24.12
CA LEU A 39 2.45 18.91 24.71
C LEU A 39 2.87 20.26 25.30
N GLN A 40 2.56 21.37 24.65
CA GLN A 40 2.85 22.72 25.12
C GLN A 40 2.09 23.02 26.41
N ASN A 41 0.81 22.66 26.48
CA ASN A 41 0.00 22.79 27.69
C ASN A 41 0.53 21.92 28.84
N TRP A 42 1.07 20.74 28.51
CA TRP A 42 1.59 19.81 29.52
C TRP A 42 2.97 20.19 30.05
N VAL A 43 3.87 20.64 29.16
CA VAL A 43 5.28 20.96 29.48
C VAL A 43 5.46 22.44 29.86
N GLY A 44 4.52 23.31 29.50
CA GLY A 44 4.59 24.75 29.76
C GLY A 44 5.55 25.50 28.85
N VAL A 45 5.75 25.03 27.62
CA VAL A 45 6.63 25.67 26.61
C VAL A 45 5.81 26.31 25.49
N GLU A 46 6.20 27.52 25.08
CA GLU A 46 5.52 28.25 23.99
C GLU A 46 5.94 27.78 22.60
N ARG A 47 7.15 27.21 22.47
CA ARG A 47 7.67 26.73 21.19
C ARG A 47 7.07 25.37 20.81
N PRO A 48 6.76 25.11 19.53
CA PRO A 48 6.30 23.81 19.07
C PRO A 48 7.42 22.78 19.25
N LEU A 49 7.11 21.61 19.83
CA LEU A 49 8.09 20.54 20.07
C LEU A 49 8.21 19.59 18.88
N PHE A 50 7.17 19.51 18.05
CA PHE A 50 7.12 18.67 16.87
C PHE A 50 6.85 19.54 15.63
N ASN A 51 7.59 19.32 14.55
CA ASN A 51 7.35 20.00 13.28
C ASN A 51 7.26 18.99 12.15
N VAL A 52 6.04 18.73 11.70
CA VAL A 52 5.77 17.83 10.57
C VAL A 52 6.29 18.38 9.23
N TYR A 53 6.40 19.71 9.08
CA TYR A 53 7.00 20.38 7.92
C TYR A 53 8.53 20.42 8.02
N SER A 54 9.15 19.25 8.11
CA SER A 54 10.60 19.08 8.21
C SER A 54 11.00 17.71 7.68
N LEU A 55 12.27 17.51 7.34
CA LEU A 55 12.76 16.19 6.90
C LEU A 55 12.53 15.09 7.98
N PRO A 56 12.79 15.32 9.28
CA PRO A 56 12.40 14.36 10.32
C PRO A 56 10.89 14.13 10.40
N GLY A 57 10.08 15.16 10.19
CA GLY A 57 8.61 15.04 10.12
C GLY A 57 8.15 14.16 8.96
N MET A 58 8.76 14.31 7.78
CA MET A 58 8.50 13.45 6.63
C MET A 58 8.90 11.99 6.91
N ILE A 59 10.10 11.76 7.48
CA ILE A 59 10.57 10.43 7.89
C ILE A 59 9.60 9.78 8.89
N TRP A 60 9.07 10.57 9.83
CA TRP A 60 8.10 10.09 10.80
C TRP A 60 6.79 9.65 10.15
N VAL A 61 6.22 10.49 9.28
CA VAL A 61 4.94 10.20 8.61
C VAL A 61 5.08 9.02 7.65
N ASP A 62 6.07 9.02 6.74
CA ASP A 62 6.32 7.89 5.85
C ASP A 62 6.65 6.60 6.64
N GLY A 63 7.49 6.71 7.68
CA GLY A 63 7.89 5.58 8.51
C GLY A 63 6.69 4.93 9.21
N LEU A 64 5.78 5.73 9.76
CA LEU A 64 4.52 5.22 10.31
C LEU A 64 3.66 4.60 9.20
N HIS A 65 3.51 5.25 8.06
CA HIS A 65 2.68 4.73 6.97
C HIS A 65 3.14 3.35 6.45
N TYR A 66 4.46 3.12 6.36
CA TYR A 66 5.02 1.86 5.88
C TYR A 66 5.33 0.81 6.96
N SER A 67 5.32 1.17 8.24
CA SER A 67 5.55 0.23 9.35
C SER A 67 4.60 -1.00 9.40
N PRO A 68 3.32 -0.93 8.99
CA PRO A 68 2.46 -2.11 8.78
C PRO A 68 3.06 -3.13 7.82
N MET A 69 3.61 -2.65 6.71
CA MET A 69 4.23 -3.49 5.69
C MET A 69 5.50 -4.14 6.24
N ALA A 70 6.31 -3.38 7.00
CA ALA A 70 7.46 -3.92 7.71
C ALA A 70 7.05 -5.05 8.66
N PHE A 71 5.98 -4.86 9.44
CA PHE A 71 5.45 -5.87 10.35
C PHE A 71 5.01 -7.14 9.62
N LEU A 72 4.28 -7.02 8.51
CA LEU A 72 3.82 -8.18 7.73
C LEU A 72 4.99 -8.98 7.12
N LEU A 73 5.96 -8.28 6.53
CA LEU A 73 7.15 -8.91 5.93
C LEU A 73 8.00 -9.60 6.99
N MET A 74 8.22 -8.96 8.14
CA MET A 74 8.98 -9.55 9.24
C MET A 74 8.24 -10.70 9.93
N THR A 75 6.91 -10.61 10.08
CA THR A 75 6.11 -11.69 10.68
C THR A 75 6.20 -12.97 9.87
N ALA A 76 6.19 -12.89 8.54
CA ALA A 76 6.39 -14.05 7.68
C ALA A 76 7.77 -14.70 7.90
N ALA A 77 8.82 -13.88 8.03
CA ALA A 77 10.17 -14.37 8.31
C ALA A 77 10.29 -15.04 9.69
N PHE A 78 9.76 -14.41 10.74
CA PHE A 78 9.78 -14.99 12.09
C PHE A 78 8.96 -16.28 12.21
N ARG A 79 7.85 -16.41 11.47
CA ARG A 79 7.04 -17.64 11.45
C ARG A 79 7.70 -18.80 10.71
N ALA A 80 8.64 -18.53 9.79
CA ALA A 80 9.33 -19.53 9.00
C ALA A 80 10.61 -20.07 9.66
N MET A 81 11.03 -19.50 10.78
CA MET A 81 12.25 -19.88 11.50
C MET A 81 12.02 -21.13 12.37
N ASP A 82 12.99 -22.05 12.38
CA ASP A 82 12.96 -23.26 13.22
C ASP A 82 13.24 -22.89 14.70
N PRO A 83 12.28 -23.10 15.63
CA PRO A 83 12.49 -22.85 17.05
C PRO A 83 13.59 -23.71 17.69
N ALA A 84 13.95 -24.85 17.10
CA ALA A 84 14.93 -25.79 17.66
C ALA A 84 16.32 -25.16 17.85
N LEU A 85 16.70 -24.17 17.02
CA LEU A 85 17.96 -23.45 17.17
C LEU A 85 17.96 -22.56 18.43
N GLU A 86 16.83 -21.93 18.75
CA GLU A 86 16.66 -21.15 19.98
C GLU A 86 16.62 -22.05 21.22
N GLU A 87 15.98 -23.21 21.11
CA GLU A 87 15.92 -24.21 22.18
C GLU A 87 17.29 -24.81 22.45
N SER A 88 18.03 -25.20 21.42
CA SER A 88 19.38 -25.76 21.55
C SER A 88 20.33 -24.75 22.21
N ALA A 89 20.23 -23.47 21.83
CA ALA A 89 21.00 -22.41 22.46
C ALA A 89 20.62 -22.24 23.95
N THR A 90 19.33 -22.24 24.27
CA THR A 90 18.84 -22.11 25.66
C THR A 90 19.26 -23.32 26.51
N MET A 91 19.16 -24.54 25.97
CA MET A 91 19.61 -25.78 26.63
C MET A 91 21.13 -25.81 26.84
N SER A 92 21.89 -25.11 25.99
CA SER A 92 23.33 -24.93 26.13
C SER A 92 23.73 -23.79 27.08
N GLY A 93 22.78 -23.23 27.83
CA GLY A 93 23.02 -22.18 28.82
C GLY A 93 22.97 -20.74 28.28
N ALA A 94 22.56 -20.52 27.03
CA ALA A 94 22.38 -19.16 26.51
C ALA A 94 21.16 -18.49 27.15
N ASN A 95 21.32 -17.22 27.57
CA ASN A 95 20.21 -16.41 28.04
C ASN A 95 19.38 -15.82 26.88
N ILE A 96 18.19 -15.30 27.18
CA ILE A 96 17.23 -14.78 26.19
C ILE A 96 17.86 -13.71 25.29
N PHE A 97 18.68 -12.81 25.83
CA PHE A 97 19.33 -11.76 25.04
C PHE A 97 20.40 -12.34 24.09
N GLN A 98 21.17 -13.33 24.55
CA GLN A 98 22.13 -14.05 23.72
C GLN A 98 21.42 -14.81 22.59
N VAL A 99 20.30 -15.48 22.88
CA VAL A 99 19.46 -16.13 21.87
C VAL A 99 18.94 -15.10 20.87
N ALA A 100 18.33 -14.02 21.34
CA ALA A 100 17.78 -12.96 20.49
C ALA A 100 18.84 -12.32 19.57
N TRP A 101 20.01 -11.96 20.09
CA TRP A 101 21.05 -11.28 19.32
C TRP A 101 21.90 -12.23 18.46
N ARG A 102 22.29 -13.40 18.98
CA ARG A 102 23.23 -14.31 18.32
C ARG A 102 22.55 -15.35 17.45
N VAL A 103 21.31 -15.73 17.74
CA VAL A 103 20.56 -16.74 17.00
C VAL A 103 19.47 -16.06 16.18
N THR A 104 18.43 -15.53 16.83
CA THR A 104 17.23 -14.99 16.17
C THR A 104 17.56 -13.86 15.20
N LEU A 105 18.29 -12.82 15.64
CA LEU A 105 18.61 -11.65 14.80
C LEU A 105 19.53 -12.02 13.64
N LYS A 106 20.54 -12.89 13.86
CA LYS A 106 21.44 -13.32 12.79
C LYS A 106 20.75 -14.19 11.75
N LEU A 107 19.87 -15.10 12.19
CA LEU A 107 19.05 -15.92 11.30
C LEU A 107 18.07 -15.06 10.48
N THR A 108 17.49 -14.02 11.10
CA THR A 108 16.55 -13.12 10.43
C THR A 108 17.22 -11.98 9.65
N TRP A 109 18.53 -11.77 9.78
CA TRP A 109 19.25 -10.69 9.11
C TRP A 109 19.02 -10.62 7.59
N PRO A 110 19.03 -11.73 6.82
CA PRO A 110 18.71 -11.68 5.40
C PRO A 110 17.29 -11.18 5.12
N ALA A 111 16.32 -11.56 5.96
CA ALA A 111 14.93 -11.11 5.85
C ALA A 111 14.78 -9.64 6.27
N ILE A 112 15.51 -9.19 7.29
CA ILE A 112 15.57 -7.77 7.68
C ILE A 112 16.13 -6.94 6.53
N LEU A 113 17.25 -7.34 5.93
CA LEU A 113 17.83 -6.63 4.79
C LEU A 113 16.89 -6.58 3.58
N ALA A 114 16.25 -7.71 3.24
CA ALA A 114 15.27 -7.75 2.15
C ALA A 114 14.06 -6.83 2.44
N THR A 115 13.58 -6.81 3.69
CA THR A 115 12.49 -5.94 4.14
C THR A 115 12.90 -4.47 4.08
N LEU A 116 14.09 -4.12 4.59
CA LEU A 116 14.62 -2.75 4.55
C LEU A 116 14.76 -2.24 3.12
N LEU A 117 15.32 -3.05 2.21
CA LEU A 117 15.42 -2.67 0.80
C LEU A 117 14.05 -2.53 0.13
N MET A 118 13.10 -3.40 0.47
CA MET A 118 11.74 -3.29 -0.05
C MET A 118 11.06 -2.01 0.45
N LEU A 119 11.22 -1.67 1.73
CA LEU A 119 10.70 -0.42 2.31
C LEU A 119 11.40 0.81 1.74
N PHE A 120 12.70 0.74 1.46
CA PHE A 120 13.44 1.81 0.79
C PHE A 120 12.88 2.09 -0.62
N VAL A 121 12.64 1.04 -1.41
CA VAL A 121 12.00 1.16 -2.73
C VAL A 121 10.60 1.79 -2.58
N ARG A 122 9.83 1.43 -1.55
CA ARG A 122 8.51 2.06 -1.32
C ARG A 122 8.61 3.52 -0.91
N ALA A 123 9.53 3.85 -0.01
CA ALA A 123 9.70 5.21 0.49
C ALA A 123 10.17 6.18 -0.59
N ILE A 124 11.09 5.77 -1.48
CA ILE A 124 11.56 6.64 -2.56
C ILE A 124 10.49 6.89 -3.64
N GLU A 125 9.48 6.02 -3.72
CA GLU A 125 8.31 6.17 -4.60
C GLU A 125 7.19 7.02 -3.97
N SER A 126 7.29 7.36 -2.67
CA SER A 126 6.28 8.15 -1.94
C SER A 126 6.11 9.53 -2.56
N PHE A 127 4.88 9.91 -2.87
CA PHE A 127 4.57 11.21 -3.47
C PHE A 127 3.88 12.14 -2.48
N GLU A 128 2.88 11.62 -1.76
CA GLU A 128 1.96 12.41 -0.94
C GLU A 128 2.68 13.13 0.20
N VAL A 129 3.57 12.43 0.89
CA VAL A 129 4.35 12.99 2.01
C VAL A 129 5.27 14.12 1.52
N PRO A 130 6.15 13.92 0.52
CA PRO A 130 6.93 15.03 -0.03
C PRO A 130 6.11 16.19 -0.60
N ALA A 131 5.01 15.89 -1.28
CA ALA A 131 4.21 16.91 -1.94
C ALA A 131 3.48 17.82 -0.93
N LEU A 132 2.93 17.25 0.15
CA LEU A 132 2.14 17.99 1.13
C LEU A 132 2.96 18.55 2.30
N LEU A 133 4.08 17.92 2.65
CA LEU A 133 4.93 18.35 3.77
C LEU A 133 6.23 19.01 3.33
N GLY A 134 6.84 18.51 2.25
CA GLY A 134 8.14 18.98 1.79
C GLY A 134 8.06 20.25 0.96
N LEU A 135 7.22 20.25 -0.09
CA LEU A 135 7.11 21.37 -1.02
C LEU A 135 6.77 22.71 -0.35
N PRO A 136 5.82 22.79 0.61
CA PRO A 136 5.49 24.07 1.26
C PRO A 136 6.66 24.74 1.99
N VAL A 137 7.70 23.98 2.36
CA VAL A 137 8.90 24.48 3.05
C VAL A 137 10.18 24.34 2.22
N GLY A 138 10.05 24.09 0.92
CA GLY A 138 11.20 24.01 -0.01
C GLY A 138 12.06 22.75 0.13
N ILE A 139 11.54 21.68 0.75
CA ILE A 139 12.22 20.38 0.78
C ILE A 139 11.79 19.61 -0.47
N HIS A 140 12.73 19.39 -1.38
CA HIS A 140 12.50 18.68 -2.63
C HIS A 140 13.17 17.31 -2.62
N VAL A 141 12.42 16.28 -2.98
CA VAL A 141 12.93 14.94 -3.31
C VAL A 141 12.50 14.59 -4.74
N PHE A 142 12.96 13.46 -5.28
CA PHE A 142 12.71 13.10 -6.69
C PHE A 142 11.22 13.16 -7.09
N THR A 143 10.31 12.55 -6.31
CA THR A 143 8.86 12.52 -6.65
C THR A 143 8.23 13.91 -6.68
N SER A 144 8.50 14.74 -5.67
CA SER A 144 7.99 16.10 -5.60
C SER A 144 8.62 17.03 -6.64
N ALA A 145 9.91 16.82 -6.96
CA ALA A 145 10.63 17.58 -7.98
C ALA A 145 10.13 17.25 -9.39
N ILE A 146 9.80 15.98 -9.69
CA ILE A 146 9.14 15.60 -10.95
C ILE A 146 7.80 16.33 -11.07
N TYR A 147 6.96 16.26 -10.04
CA TYR A 147 5.65 16.93 -10.02
C TYR A 147 5.78 18.43 -10.30
N GLN A 148 6.68 19.13 -9.58
CA GLN A 148 6.92 20.55 -9.80
C GLN A 148 7.48 20.87 -11.19
N ALA A 149 8.39 20.06 -11.72
CA ALA A 149 8.94 20.28 -13.06
C ALA A 149 7.87 20.17 -14.15
N VAL A 150 6.86 19.32 -13.96
CA VAL A 150 5.71 19.20 -14.89
C VAL A 150 4.74 20.38 -14.74
N HIS A 151 4.42 20.80 -13.51
CA HIS A 151 3.39 21.81 -13.23
C HIS A 151 3.87 23.27 -13.27
N ARG A 152 5.19 23.51 -13.24
CA ARG A 152 5.74 24.87 -13.36
C ARG A 152 5.58 25.36 -14.79
N TYR A 153 5.21 26.63 -14.98
CA TYR A 153 5.14 27.25 -16.31
C TYR A 153 6.48 27.96 -16.66
N PRO A 154 7.07 27.72 -17.85
CA PRO A 154 6.74 26.66 -18.81
C PRO A 154 7.13 25.27 -18.27
N SER A 155 6.37 24.24 -18.68
CA SER A 155 6.58 22.85 -18.23
C SER A 155 7.96 22.33 -18.63
N GLN A 156 8.73 21.84 -17.67
CA GLN A 156 10.10 21.37 -17.87
C GLN A 156 10.15 19.84 -18.01
N ILE A 157 9.52 19.31 -19.06
CA ILE A 157 9.37 17.85 -19.28
C ILE A 157 10.72 17.13 -19.35
N GLY A 158 11.74 17.78 -19.92
CA GLY A 158 13.11 17.24 -19.96
C GLY A 158 13.72 17.06 -18.57
N LEU A 159 13.55 18.05 -17.68
CA LEU A 159 14.01 17.98 -16.29
C LEU A 159 13.22 16.93 -15.50
N ALA A 160 11.90 16.90 -15.65
CA ALA A 160 11.04 15.87 -15.07
C ALA A 160 11.47 14.46 -15.49
N SER A 161 11.81 14.27 -16.77
CA SER A 161 12.29 13.01 -17.32
C SER A 161 13.66 12.62 -16.76
N ALA A 162 14.57 13.57 -16.56
CA ALA A 162 15.88 13.29 -15.95
C ALA A 162 15.74 12.81 -14.50
N TYR A 163 14.89 13.48 -13.70
CA TYR A 163 14.56 13.00 -12.34
C TYR A 163 13.87 11.64 -12.36
N GLY A 164 12.90 11.44 -13.28
CA GLY A 164 12.19 10.18 -13.40
C GLY A 164 13.09 9.01 -13.80
N MET A 165 14.01 9.22 -14.75
CA MET A 165 14.98 8.21 -15.16
C MET A 165 15.98 7.89 -14.05
N THR A 166 16.44 8.90 -13.32
CA THR A 166 17.32 8.70 -12.15
C THR A 166 16.62 7.86 -11.08
N LEU A 167 15.36 8.20 -10.78
CA LEU A 167 14.57 7.46 -9.82
C LEU A 167 14.32 6.02 -10.30
N LEU A 168 14.03 5.82 -11.59
CA LEU A 168 13.86 4.49 -12.19
C LEU A 168 15.14 3.64 -12.09
N VAL A 169 16.31 4.23 -12.29
CA VAL A 169 17.59 3.52 -12.10
C VAL A 169 17.76 3.10 -10.65
N ILE A 170 17.48 3.99 -9.69
CA ILE A 170 17.58 3.68 -8.26
C ILE A 170 16.60 2.57 -7.87
N THR A 171 15.34 2.64 -8.31
CA THR A 171 14.35 1.59 -8.03
C THR A 171 14.71 0.26 -8.70
N THR A 172 15.23 0.29 -9.94
CA THR A 172 15.72 -0.91 -10.64
C THR A 172 16.82 -1.60 -9.85
N VAL A 173 17.82 -0.84 -9.38
CA VAL A 173 18.92 -1.36 -8.57
C VAL A 173 18.38 -1.91 -7.24
N GLY A 174 17.48 -1.18 -6.58
CA GLY A 174 16.84 -1.61 -5.33
C GLY A 174 16.10 -2.94 -5.49
N VAL A 175 15.21 -3.04 -6.49
CA VAL A 175 14.45 -4.26 -6.81
C VAL A 175 15.38 -5.41 -7.19
N TYR A 176 16.45 -5.14 -7.95
CA TYR A 176 17.46 -6.14 -8.28
C TYR A 176 18.09 -6.73 -7.00
N PHE A 177 18.53 -5.90 -6.06
CA PHE A 177 19.09 -6.39 -4.79
C PHE A 177 18.06 -7.13 -3.94
N VAL A 178 16.81 -6.66 -3.87
CA VAL A 178 15.71 -7.37 -3.20
C VAL A 178 15.53 -8.78 -3.79
N SER A 179 15.49 -8.90 -5.11
CA SER A 179 15.31 -10.19 -5.78
C SER A 179 16.49 -11.14 -5.55
N ARG A 180 17.73 -10.63 -5.54
CA ARG A 180 18.95 -11.40 -5.27
C ARG A 180 19.04 -11.88 -3.83
N LEU A 181 18.66 -11.06 -2.86
CA LEU A 181 18.66 -11.45 -1.45
C LEU A 181 17.54 -12.45 -1.15
N SER A 182 16.35 -12.21 -1.70
CA SER A 182 15.19 -13.10 -1.51
C SER A 182 15.41 -14.49 -2.12
N SER A 183 16.05 -14.57 -3.29
CA SER A 183 16.40 -15.85 -3.94
C SER A 183 17.49 -16.64 -3.22
N ARG A 184 18.33 -15.98 -2.40
CA ARG A 184 19.29 -16.65 -1.51
C ARG A 184 18.66 -17.04 -0.18
N GLY A 185 17.64 -16.33 0.28
CA GLY A 185 16.87 -16.61 1.50
C GLY A 185 16.17 -17.97 1.51
N SER A 186 15.79 -18.51 0.33
CA SER A 186 15.25 -19.88 0.20
C SER A 186 16.26 -20.96 0.61
N LYS A 187 17.56 -20.65 0.67
CA LYS A 187 18.60 -21.54 1.23
C LYS A 187 18.74 -21.46 2.76
N TYR A 188 18.19 -20.43 3.39
CA TYR A 188 18.15 -20.24 4.84
C TYR A 188 16.79 -20.58 5.46
N ALA A 189 15.79 -20.88 4.63
CA ALA A 189 14.55 -21.50 5.08
C ALA A 189 14.84 -22.92 5.57
N THR A 190 15.06 -23.07 6.88
CA THR A 190 15.05 -24.34 7.61
C THR A 190 13.64 -24.92 7.71
N MET A 191 12.84 -24.79 6.65
CA MET A 191 11.56 -25.46 6.52
C MET A 191 11.86 -26.93 6.18
N THR A 192 12.17 -27.73 7.19
CA THR A 192 12.10 -29.18 7.02
C THR A 192 10.62 -29.57 6.85
N GLY A 193 10.32 -30.71 6.21
CA GLY A 193 8.94 -31.20 6.05
C GLY A 193 8.22 -31.56 7.37
N LYS A 194 8.81 -31.25 8.53
CA LYS A 194 8.19 -31.42 9.84
C LYS A 194 7.47 -30.12 10.20
N GLY A 195 6.17 -30.22 10.46
CA GLY A 195 5.40 -29.08 10.98
C GLY A 195 5.94 -28.68 12.36
N PHE A 196 6.57 -27.52 12.45
CA PHE A 196 6.98 -26.96 13.73
C PHE A 196 5.85 -26.13 14.32
N ARG A 197 5.58 -26.30 15.62
CA ARG A 197 4.69 -25.41 16.36
C ARG A 197 5.54 -24.28 16.95
N PRO A 198 5.33 -23.01 16.58
CA PRO A 198 6.07 -21.91 17.17
C PRO A 198 5.94 -21.94 18.69
N ARG A 199 7.05 -21.99 19.41
CA ARG A 199 7.04 -21.93 20.87
C ARG A 199 6.56 -20.54 21.30
N GLN A 200 5.58 -20.50 22.19
CA GLN A 200 5.14 -19.25 22.80
C GLN A 200 6.10 -18.93 23.95
N ILE A 201 6.74 -17.76 23.89
CA ILE A 201 7.56 -17.24 24.98
C ILE A 201 6.63 -16.53 25.96
N ASP A 202 6.67 -16.91 27.23
CA ASP A 202 5.98 -16.16 28.28
C ASP A 202 6.74 -14.86 28.55
N LEU A 203 6.10 -13.73 28.30
CA LEU A 203 6.66 -12.39 28.52
C LEU A 203 6.58 -11.98 30.01
N GLY A 204 5.87 -12.73 30.86
CA GLY A 204 5.66 -12.36 32.25
C GLY A 204 5.13 -10.92 32.38
N PRO A 205 5.73 -10.05 33.22
CA PRO A 205 5.31 -8.65 33.37
C PRO A 205 5.55 -7.79 32.12
N TRP A 206 6.50 -8.15 31.24
CA TRP A 206 6.78 -7.42 30.00
C TRP A 206 5.62 -7.46 29.00
N ARG A 207 4.63 -8.33 29.19
CA ARG A 207 3.40 -8.35 28.39
C ARG A 207 2.67 -7.01 28.40
N TRP A 208 2.68 -6.30 29.53
CA TRP A 208 2.01 -5.01 29.67
C TRP A 208 2.75 -3.90 28.94
N PHE A 209 4.09 -3.92 29.01
CA PHE A 209 4.93 -3.01 28.25
C PHE A 209 4.76 -3.22 26.73
N ALA A 210 4.79 -4.48 26.27
CA ALA A 210 4.55 -4.82 24.87
C ALA A 210 3.14 -4.41 24.41
N ALA A 211 2.12 -4.63 25.25
CA ALA A 211 0.77 -4.17 24.98
C ALA A 211 0.68 -2.64 24.91
N ALA A 212 1.34 -1.92 25.82
CA ALA A 212 1.38 -0.46 25.81
C ALA A 212 2.03 0.09 24.53
N ILE A 213 3.17 -0.46 24.10
CA ILE A 213 3.80 -0.09 22.82
C ILE A 213 2.82 -0.29 21.66
N PHE A 214 2.14 -1.44 21.62
CA PHE A 214 1.20 -1.75 20.55
C PHE A 214 0.00 -0.79 20.56
N ILE A 215 -0.56 -0.50 21.73
CA ILE A 215 -1.67 0.46 21.88
C ILE A 215 -1.24 1.83 21.40
N VAL A 216 -0.08 2.34 21.85
CA VAL A 216 0.46 3.63 21.41
C VAL A 216 0.67 3.64 19.89
N TYR A 217 1.28 2.59 19.34
CA TYR A 217 1.46 2.46 17.90
C TYR A 217 0.12 2.50 17.15
N PHE A 218 -0.88 1.72 17.58
CA PHE A 218 -2.21 1.71 16.98
C PHE A 218 -2.92 3.07 17.10
N LEU A 219 -2.76 3.76 18.23
CA LEU A 219 -3.27 5.11 18.43
C LEU A 219 -2.67 6.08 17.42
N LEU A 220 -1.36 6.06 17.22
CA LEU A 220 -0.65 6.96 16.31
C LEU A 220 -1.00 6.74 14.83
N ILE A 221 -1.24 5.49 14.43
CA ILE A 221 -1.38 5.14 13.00
C ILE A 221 -2.84 5.01 12.53
N VAL A 222 -3.78 4.67 13.41
CA VAL A 222 -5.20 4.52 13.06
C VAL A 222 -6.07 5.53 13.78
N VAL A 223 -6.03 5.52 15.12
CA VAL A 223 -7.04 6.23 15.91
C VAL A 223 -6.88 7.73 15.80
N LEU A 224 -5.68 8.29 16.01
CA LEU A 224 -5.44 9.72 15.93
C LEU A 224 -5.66 10.26 14.50
N PRO A 225 -5.13 9.63 13.43
CA PRO A 225 -5.39 10.10 12.07
C PRO A 225 -6.86 10.10 11.70
N PHE A 226 -7.61 9.04 12.06
CA PHE A 226 -9.03 8.99 11.81
C PHE A 226 -9.80 10.01 12.68
N ALA A 227 -9.46 10.12 13.96
CA ALA A 227 -10.14 11.02 14.89
C ALA A 227 -9.95 12.49 14.54
N VAL A 228 -8.77 12.91 14.06
CA VAL A 228 -8.55 14.31 13.65
C VAL A 228 -9.31 14.65 12.38
N LEU A 229 -9.41 13.72 11.41
CA LEU A 229 -10.23 13.90 10.22
C LEU A 229 -11.71 13.93 10.58
N LEU A 230 -12.16 13.05 11.48
CA LEU A 230 -13.52 13.03 11.98
C LEU A 230 -13.87 14.32 12.74
N TRP A 231 -12.96 14.81 13.57
CA TRP A 231 -13.12 16.08 14.24
C TRP A 231 -13.25 17.23 13.24
N SER A 232 -12.29 17.32 12.31
CA SER A 232 -12.25 18.33 11.27
C SER A 232 -13.51 18.31 10.40
N SER A 233 -14.04 17.13 10.04
CA SER A 233 -15.22 16.99 9.19
C SER A 233 -16.52 17.54 9.77
N PHE A 234 -16.59 17.73 11.08
CA PHE A 234 -17.76 18.31 11.74
C PHE A 234 -17.62 19.81 12.01
N GLN A 235 -16.54 20.47 11.59
CA GLN A 235 -16.35 21.90 11.88
C GLN A 235 -16.90 22.79 10.76
N LYS A 236 -17.21 24.07 11.04
CA LYS A 236 -17.50 25.07 9.99
C LYS A 236 -16.24 25.52 9.25
N PHE A 237 -15.14 25.60 9.99
CA PHE A 237 -13.78 25.87 9.52
C PHE A 237 -12.85 25.12 10.47
N TYR A 238 -11.68 24.68 10.00
CA TYR A 238 -10.80 23.89 10.87
C TYR A 238 -10.45 24.68 12.13
N SER A 239 -10.75 24.09 13.28
CA SER A 239 -10.42 24.63 14.58
C SER A 239 -9.93 23.50 15.49
N VAL A 240 -8.97 23.81 16.36
CA VAL A 240 -8.42 22.83 17.30
C VAL A 240 -9.51 22.44 18.31
N PRO A 241 -9.58 21.16 18.73
CA PRO A 241 -10.48 20.72 19.78
C PRO A 241 -10.43 21.61 21.03
N SER A 242 -11.56 22.25 21.31
CA SER A 242 -11.77 23.13 22.46
C SER A 242 -13.26 23.24 22.78
N TRP A 243 -13.61 23.69 23.98
CA TRP A 243 -15.02 23.92 24.36
C TRP A 243 -15.73 24.91 23.43
N GLN A 244 -15.01 25.92 22.95
CA GLN A 244 -15.54 26.88 21.99
C GLN A 244 -15.75 26.25 20.60
N ALA A 245 -14.84 25.39 20.16
CA ALA A 245 -14.96 24.72 18.87
C ALA A 245 -16.13 23.73 18.78
N LEU A 246 -16.64 23.24 19.92
CA LEU A 246 -17.87 22.43 19.93
C LEU A 246 -19.11 23.23 19.50
N GLN A 247 -19.11 24.56 19.67
CA GLN A 247 -20.19 25.43 19.20
C GLN A 247 -20.17 25.60 17.68
N ASN A 248 -19.05 25.26 17.03
CA ASN A 248 -18.87 25.33 15.58
C ASN A 248 -19.19 24.00 14.88
N LEU A 249 -19.74 23.02 15.61
CA LEU A 249 -20.11 21.74 15.01
C LEU A 249 -21.24 21.92 13.99
N THR A 250 -21.08 21.33 12.82
CA THR A 250 -22.04 21.35 11.72
C THR A 250 -21.89 20.11 10.82
N LEU A 251 -22.91 19.85 10.01
CA LEU A 251 -22.89 18.85 8.94
C LEU A 251 -22.77 19.50 7.55
N ASP A 252 -22.56 20.81 7.49
CA ASP A 252 -22.43 21.55 6.23
C ASP A 252 -21.33 21.01 5.31
N PRO A 253 -20.15 20.57 5.79
CA PRO A 253 -19.13 19.94 4.94
C PRO A 253 -19.65 18.68 4.24
N TYR A 254 -20.40 17.83 4.96
CA TYR A 254 -21.01 16.64 4.36
C TYR A 254 -22.08 17.00 3.32
N ARG A 255 -22.90 18.03 3.58
CA ARG A 255 -23.88 18.53 2.62
C ARG A 255 -23.21 19.10 1.37
N PHE A 256 -22.16 19.89 1.57
CA PHE A 256 -21.40 20.54 0.51
C PHE A 256 -20.74 19.52 -0.41
N ILE A 257 -20.17 18.44 0.13
CA ILE A 257 -19.57 17.37 -0.66
C ILE A 257 -20.56 16.79 -1.66
N PHE A 258 -21.81 16.51 -1.28
CA PHE A 258 -22.81 15.99 -2.22
C PHE A 258 -23.17 16.98 -3.34
N THR A 259 -22.90 18.27 -3.15
CA THR A 259 -23.04 19.31 -4.18
C THR A 259 -21.72 19.69 -4.85
N TYR A 260 -20.59 19.10 -4.43
CA TYR A 260 -19.27 19.44 -4.93
C TYR A 260 -19.17 19.07 -6.41
N PRO A 261 -18.63 19.96 -7.27
CA PRO A 261 -18.49 19.68 -8.68
C PRO A 261 -17.78 18.36 -8.93
N ASN A 262 -18.32 17.57 -9.86
CA ASN A 262 -17.75 16.30 -10.31
C ASN A 262 -17.66 15.17 -9.26
N LEU A 263 -18.07 15.32 -7.98
CA LEU A 263 -17.92 14.24 -6.99
C LEU A 263 -18.53 12.90 -7.46
N ALA A 264 -19.79 12.93 -7.91
CA ALA A 264 -20.47 11.72 -8.37
C ALA A 264 -19.72 11.07 -9.55
N ARG A 265 -19.18 11.91 -10.44
CA ARG A 265 -18.33 11.47 -11.55
C ARG A 265 -17.02 10.88 -11.05
N SER A 266 -16.38 11.48 -10.04
CA SER A 266 -15.13 10.97 -9.46
C SER A 266 -15.30 9.64 -8.73
N VAL A 267 -16.41 9.46 -8.01
CA VAL A 267 -16.80 8.17 -7.44
C VAL A 267 -16.97 7.13 -8.55
N TRP A 268 -17.72 7.48 -9.60
CA TRP A 268 -17.98 6.58 -10.73
C TRP A 268 -16.71 6.20 -11.50
N ASN A 269 -15.87 7.18 -11.81
CA ASN A 269 -14.58 6.99 -12.48
C ASN A 269 -13.67 6.10 -11.63
N THR A 270 -13.60 6.33 -10.32
CA THR A 270 -12.81 5.50 -9.39
C THR A 270 -13.30 4.05 -9.40
N MET A 271 -14.63 3.84 -9.39
CA MET A 271 -15.21 2.50 -9.45
C MET A 271 -14.98 1.82 -10.79
N ILE A 272 -15.17 2.50 -11.92
CA ILE A 272 -14.89 1.95 -13.25
C ILE A 272 -13.42 1.56 -13.38
N LEU A 273 -12.51 2.47 -13.02
CA LEU A 273 -11.08 2.24 -13.14
C LEU A 273 -10.61 1.10 -12.24
N SER A 274 -11.05 1.07 -10.97
CA SER A 274 -10.64 0.02 -10.04
C SER A 274 -11.25 -1.34 -10.36
N PHE A 275 -12.54 -1.41 -10.64
CA PHE A 275 -13.23 -2.65 -11.01
C PHE A 275 -12.72 -3.18 -12.35
N GLY A 276 -12.61 -2.31 -13.35
CA GLY A 276 -12.18 -2.66 -14.70
C GLY A 276 -10.71 -3.09 -14.74
N SER A 277 -9.82 -2.36 -14.06
CA SER A 277 -8.40 -2.74 -13.99
C SER A 277 -8.22 -4.06 -13.24
N ALA A 278 -8.88 -4.25 -12.09
CA ALA A 278 -8.83 -5.51 -11.36
C ALA A 278 -9.31 -6.69 -12.21
N THR A 279 -10.42 -6.52 -12.93
CA THR A 279 -10.97 -7.56 -13.81
C THR A 279 -10.02 -7.90 -14.94
N LEU A 280 -9.54 -6.89 -15.67
CA LEU A 280 -8.64 -7.10 -16.80
C LEU A 280 -7.29 -7.68 -16.37
N ILE A 281 -6.70 -7.17 -15.28
CA ILE A 281 -5.46 -7.69 -14.71
C ILE A 281 -5.63 -9.15 -14.36
N MET A 282 -6.69 -9.53 -13.64
CA MET A 282 -6.87 -10.92 -13.24
C MET A 282 -7.09 -11.86 -14.42
N LEU A 283 -7.83 -11.43 -15.45
CA LEU A 283 -7.99 -12.21 -16.68
C LEU A 283 -6.66 -12.41 -17.41
N VAL A 284 -5.94 -11.31 -17.70
CA VAL A 284 -4.68 -11.33 -18.45
C VAL A 284 -3.62 -12.13 -17.70
N THR A 285 -3.43 -11.84 -16.40
CA THR A 285 -2.41 -12.51 -15.60
C THR A 285 -2.74 -13.97 -15.35
N SER A 286 -4.02 -14.39 -15.31
CA SER A 286 -4.37 -15.82 -15.23
C SER A 286 -3.89 -16.59 -16.45
N VAL A 287 -4.05 -16.01 -17.64
CA VAL A 287 -3.57 -16.60 -18.89
C VAL A 287 -2.05 -16.66 -18.91
N ILE A 288 -1.38 -15.56 -18.54
CA ILE A 288 0.08 -15.51 -18.44
C ILE A 288 0.59 -16.59 -17.47
N CYS A 289 0.04 -16.66 -16.25
CA CYS A 289 0.44 -17.65 -15.25
C CYS A 289 0.17 -19.08 -15.72
N TRP A 290 -0.94 -19.35 -16.41
CA TRP A 290 -1.19 -20.67 -16.99
C TRP A 290 -0.13 -21.03 -18.02
N ILE A 291 0.23 -20.13 -18.94
CA ILE A 291 1.29 -20.37 -19.93
C ILE A 291 2.62 -20.63 -19.23
N VAL A 292 3.00 -19.78 -18.29
CA VAL A 292 4.28 -19.85 -17.57
C VAL A 292 4.39 -21.14 -16.76
N VAL A 293 3.36 -21.51 -16.00
CA VAL A 293 3.39 -22.62 -15.04
C VAL A 293 3.06 -23.96 -15.70
N LYS A 294 2.08 -24.02 -16.60
CA LYS A 294 1.49 -25.28 -17.07
C LYS A 294 1.99 -25.74 -18.44
N THR A 295 2.54 -24.86 -19.26
CA THR A 295 3.00 -25.20 -20.62
C THR A 295 4.50 -25.35 -20.72
N LYS A 296 5.00 -26.00 -21.78
CA LYS A 296 6.43 -26.08 -22.11
C LYS A 296 6.82 -25.18 -23.28
N LEU A 297 6.02 -24.14 -23.57
CA LEU A 297 6.24 -23.27 -24.73
C LEU A 297 7.60 -22.56 -24.64
N PRO A 298 8.36 -22.48 -25.75
CA PRO A 298 9.60 -21.70 -25.78
C PRO A 298 9.28 -20.22 -25.53
N GLY A 299 10.15 -19.53 -24.78
CA GLY A 299 9.98 -18.10 -24.49
C GLY A 299 8.93 -17.77 -23.41
N ARG A 300 8.26 -18.74 -22.78
CA ARG A 300 7.27 -18.49 -21.71
C ARG A 300 7.78 -17.61 -20.56
N TRP A 301 9.08 -17.65 -20.28
CA TRP A 301 9.72 -16.84 -19.25
C TRP A 301 9.69 -15.33 -19.55
N LEU A 302 9.61 -14.94 -20.83
CA LEU A 302 9.49 -13.53 -21.23
C LEU A 302 8.16 -12.94 -20.77
N LEU A 303 7.08 -13.73 -20.80
CA LEU A 303 5.76 -13.26 -20.36
C LEU A 303 5.76 -12.88 -18.88
N ASP A 304 6.36 -13.73 -18.04
CA ASP A 304 6.47 -13.47 -16.60
C ASP A 304 7.33 -12.22 -16.31
N ASN A 305 8.47 -12.10 -17.02
CA ASN A 305 9.35 -10.95 -16.87
C ASN A 305 8.71 -9.65 -17.33
N VAL A 306 8.15 -9.60 -18.55
CA VAL A 306 7.51 -8.40 -19.12
C VAL A 306 6.33 -7.95 -18.25
N ALA A 307 5.50 -8.89 -17.81
CA ALA A 307 4.35 -8.57 -16.97
C ALA A 307 4.75 -8.13 -15.55
N SER A 308 5.96 -8.50 -15.10
CA SER A 308 6.53 -8.06 -13.82
C SER A 308 7.32 -6.74 -13.90
N LEU A 309 7.73 -6.29 -15.09
CA LEU A 309 8.50 -5.04 -15.29
C LEU A 309 7.89 -3.81 -14.61
N PRO A 310 6.55 -3.60 -14.61
CA PRO A 310 5.97 -2.42 -13.98
C PRO A 310 6.26 -2.27 -12.48
N MET A 311 6.68 -3.36 -11.79
CA MET A 311 7.08 -3.30 -10.38
C MET A 311 8.26 -2.37 -10.12
N VAL A 312 9.07 -2.11 -11.14
CA VAL A 312 10.25 -1.24 -11.04
C VAL A 312 9.90 0.23 -11.22
N PHE A 313 8.73 0.54 -11.78
CA PHE A 313 8.34 1.91 -12.09
C PHE A 313 7.64 2.57 -10.89
N PRO A 314 8.21 3.66 -10.34
CA PRO A 314 7.49 4.54 -9.42
C PRO A 314 6.18 5.01 -10.06
N GLY A 315 5.14 5.22 -9.25
CA GLY A 315 3.81 5.59 -9.79
C GLY A 315 3.81 6.88 -10.58
N LEU A 316 4.53 7.87 -10.06
CA LEU A 316 4.64 9.18 -10.68
C LEU A 316 5.53 9.13 -11.93
N VAL A 317 6.59 8.30 -11.95
CA VAL A 317 7.41 8.08 -13.15
C VAL A 317 6.63 7.33 -14.22
N LEU A 318 5.84 6.33 -13.84
CA LEU A 318 4.96 5.62 -14.76
C LEU A 318 3.94 6.59 -15.37
N GLY A 319 3.28 7.41 -14.53
CA GLY A 319 2.37 8.46 -14.97
C GLY A 319 3.01 9.41 -15.97
N LEU A 320 4.20 9.93 -15.65
CA LEU A 320 4.97 10.80 -16.53
C LEU A 320 5.31 10.12 -17.85
N SER A 321 5.77 8.86 -17.81
CA SER A 321 6.17 8.14 -19.02
C SER A 321 4.98 7.87 -19.96
N ILE A 322 3.83 7.50 -19.41
CA ILE A 322 2.59 7.29 -20.15
C ILE A 322 2.08 8.61 -20.72
N MET A 323 2.13 9.70 -19.94
CA MET A 323 1.77 11.05 -20.37
C MET A 323 2.59 11.47 -21.59
N ILE A 324 3.92 11.39 -21.50
CA ILE A 324 4.82 11.76 -22.60
C ILE A 324 4.59 10.86 -23.83
N PHE A 325 4.42 9.55 -23.62
CA PHE A 325 4.20 8.62 -24.72
C PHE A 325 2.93 8.97 -25.52
N TYR A 326 1.79 9.15 -24.84
CA TYR A 326 0.51 9.44 -25.50
C TYR A 326 0.35 10.89 -25.95
N LEU A 327 1.24 11.80 -25.53
CA LEU A 327 1.37 13.12 -26.17
C LEU A 327 2.03 13.03 -27.55
N ASN A 328 2.92 12.05 -27.76
CA ASN A 328 3.62 11.85 -29.04
C ASN A 328 2.89 10.86 -29.95
N VAL A 329 2.18 9.89 -29.36
CA VAL A 329 1.40 8.88 -30.08
C VAL A 329 -0.09 9.24 -29.98
N ASP A 330 -0.58 9.99 -30.98
CA ASP A 330 -1.96 10.46 -31.03
C ASP A 330 -2.93 9.37 -31.48
N VAL A 331 -3.34 8.54 -30.52
CA VAL A 331 -4.40 7.53 -30.67
C VAL A 331 -5.70 7.97 -29.98
N GLY A 332 -5.84 9.26 -29.64
CA GLY A 332 -7.03 9.80 -28.97
C GLY A 332 -7.25 9.33 -27.52
N VAL A 333 -6.21 8.78 -26.87
CA VAL A 333 -6.29 8.31 -25.47
C VAL A 333 -5.95 9.43 -24.48
N TYR A 334 -5.07 10.36 -24.85
CA TYR A 334 -4.67 11.48 -24.02
C TYR A 334 -5.87 12.37 -23.67
N GLY A 335 -5.97 12.81 -22.42
CA GLY A 335 -7.10 13.60 -21.91
C GLY A 335 -8.40 12.80 -21.65
N THR A 336 -8.39 11.48 -21.83
CA THR A 336 -9.54 10.61 -21.57
C THR A 336 -9.30 9.69 -20.37
N ILE A 337 -10.36 9.13 -19.79
CA ILE A 337 -10.25 8.16 -18.68
C ILE A 337 -9.41 6.92 -19.04
N TRP A 338 -9.26 6.60 -20.33
CA TRP A 338 -8.52 5.44 -20.79
C TRP A 338 -7.01 5.53 -20.53
N ILE A 339 -6.43 6.74 -20.50
CA ILE A 339 -5.00 6.88 -20.17
C ILE A 339 -4.72 6.42 -18.73
N MET A 340 -5.63 6.74 -17.80
CA MET A 340 -5.57 6.27 -16.42
C MET A 340 -5.84 4.77 -16.32
N PHE A 341 -6.78 4.25 -17.11
CA PHE A 341 -7.06 2.81 -17.16
C PHE A 341 -5.82 2.01 -17.57
N ILE A 342 -5.12 2.44 -18.63
CA ILE A 342 -3.88 1.83 -19.10
C ILE A 342 -2.80 1.92 -18.01
N ALA A 343 -2.66 3.07 -17.36
CA ALA A 343 -1.73 3.24 -16.26
C ALA A 343 -2.02 2.30 -15.09
N TYR A 344 -3.28 2.13 -14.70
CA TYR A 344 -3.67 1.24 -13.60
C TYR A 344 -3.43 -0.23 -13.95
N VAL A 345 -3.82 -0.65 -15.15
CA VAL A 345 -3.57 -2.02 -15.64
C VAL A 345 -2.08 -2.32 -15.63
N THR A 346 -1.25 -1.40 -16.15
CA THR A 346 0.20 -1.56 -16.21
C THR A 346 0.80 -1.61 -14.80
N ARG A 347 0.49 -0.61 -13.96
CA ARG A 347 1.04 -0.47 -12.61
C ARG A 347 0.71 -1.66 -11.71
N PHE A 348 -0.52 -2.18 -11.80
CA PHE A 348 -1.00 -3.19 -10.86
C PHE A 348 -0.92 -4.62 -11.39
N MET A 349 -0.53 -4.83 -12.66
CA MET A 349 -0.31 -6.16 -13.25
C MET A 349 0.59 -7.09 -12.40
N PRO A 350 1.72 -6.63 -11.82
CA PRO A 350 2.59 -7.50 -11.02
C PRO A 350 1.90 -8.08 -9.78
N TYR A 351 0.91 -7.39 -9.21
CA TYR A 351 0.16 -7.92 -8.08
C TYR A 351 -0.74 -9.08 -8.54
N GLY A 352 -1.44 -8.93 -9.66
CA GLY A 352 -2.26 -10.00 -10.25
C GLY A 352 -1.44 -11.25 -10.56
N LEU A 353 -0.24 -11.10 -11.14
CA LEU A 353 0.67 -12.23 -11.40
C LEU A 353 1.03 -12.98 -10.12
N ARG A 354 1.38 -12.28 -9.03
CA ARG A 354 1.75 -12.93 -7.77
C ARG A 354 0.62 -13.76 -7.18
N TYR A 355 -0.61 -13.23 -7.17
CA TYR A 355 -1.79 -13.95 -6.70
C TYR A 355 -2.13 -15.15 -7.59
N ASN A 356 -1.96 -15.01 -8.90
CA ASN A 356 -2.26 -16.08 -9.85
C ASN A 356 -1.21 -17.19 -9.88
N THR A 357 0.08 -16.84 -9.83
CA THR A 357 1.17 -17.81 -9.78
C THR A 357 1.10 -18.65 -8.50
N THR A 358 0.87 -18.03 -7.34
CA THR A 358 0.73 -18.77 -6.07
C THR A 358 -0.44 -19.75 -6.09
N SER A 359 -1.58 -19.35 -6.67
CA SER A 359 -2.76 -20.20 -6.79
C SER A 359 -2.57 -21.32 -7.82
N MET A 360 -1.94 -21.02 -8.96
CA MET A 360 -1.71 -21.98 -10.04
C MET A 360 -0.70 -23.07 -9.65
N LEU A 361 0.33 -22.71 -8.87
CA LEU A 361 1.34 -23.66 -8.37
C LEU A 361 0.77 -24.69 -7.39
N GLN A 362 -0.30 -24.34 -6.66
CA GLN A 362 -0.97 -25.27 -5.72
C GLN A 362 -1.78 -26.36 -6.44
N ILE A 363 -2.16 -26.13 -7.70
CA ILE A 363 -2.95 -27.09 -8.49
C ILE A 363 -1.98 -28.03 -9.21
N HIS A 364 -1.84 -29.26 -8.71
CA HIS A 364 -1.00 -30.27 -9.33
C HIS A 364 -1.47 -30.67 -10.73
N LYS A 365 -0.51 -30.95 -11.63
CA LYS A 365 -0.77 -31.36 -13.02
C LYS A 365 -1.54 -32.68 -13.13
N GLU A 366 -1.42 -33.54 -12.13
CA GLU A 366 -2.11 -34.84 -12.07
C GLU A 366 -3.64 -34.73 -12.16
N LEU A 367 -4.23 -33.62 -11.71
CA LEU A 367 -5.67 -33.38 -11.85
C LEU A 367 -6.08 -33.21 -13.32
N GLU A 368 -5.22 -32.57 -14.12
CA GLU A 368 -5.44 -32.38 -15.56
C GLU A 368 -5.24 -33.70 -16.31
N GLU A 369 -4.23 -34.47 -15.93
CA GLU A 369 -3.93 -35.79 -16.51
C GLU A 369 -5.02 -36.80 -16.17
N SER A 370 -5.51 -36.83 -14.94
CA SER A 370 -6.63 -37.69 -14.52
C SER A 370 -7.92 -37.35 -15.27
N ALA A 371 -8.20 -36.07 -15.47
CA ALA A 371 -9.35 -35.62 -16.26
C ALA A 371 -9.21 -36.03 -17.73
N ALA A 372 -8.03 -35.86 -18.32
CA ALA A 372 -7.75 -36.31 -19.69
C ALA A 372 -7.89 -37.82 -19.85
N MET A 373 -7.38 -38.63 -18.90
CA MET A 373 -7.56 -40.08 -18.87
C MET A 373 -9.03 -40.49 -18.72
N SER A 374 -9.85 -39.66 -18.07
CA SER A 374 -11.31 -39.85 -17.96
C SER A 374 -12.08 -39.37 -19.20
N GLY A 375 -11.39 -38.99 -20.28
CA GLY A 375 -12.00 -38.52 -21.52
C GLY A 375 -12.46 -37.06 -21.51
N ALA A 376 -12.12 -36.28 -20.48
CA ALA A 376 -12.49 -34.86 -20.44
C ALA A 376 -11.66 -34.04 -21.42
N SER A 377 -12.33 -33.22 -22.22
CA SER A 377 -11.66 -32.23 -23.08
C SER A 377 -11.01 -31.12 -22.26
N TRP A 378 -9.99 -30.44 -22.82
CA TRP A 378 -9.27 -29.35 -22.13
C TRP A 378 -10.21 -28.27 -21.58
N GLY A 379 -11.21 -27.85 -22.36
CA GLY A 379 -12.19 -26.84 -21.91
C GLY A 379 -13.07 -27.34 -20.75
N THR A 380 -13.39 -28.64 -20.73
CA THR A 380 -14.12 -29.28 -19.63
C THR A 380 -13.26 -29.32 -18.37
N THR A 381 -12.01 -29.77 -18.48
CA THR A 381 -11.02 -29.78 -17.40
C THR A 381 -10.80 -28.38 -16.84
N PHE A 382 -10.62 -27.38 -17.72
CA PHE A 382 -10.43 -26.00 -17.29
C PHE A 382 -11.65 -25.47 -16.54
N ARG A 383 -12.86 -25.59 -17.10
CA ARG A 383 -14.08 -25.01 -16.51
C ARG A 383 -14.55 -25.74 -15.25
N ARG A 384 -14.43 -27.06 -15.19
CA ARG A 384 -14.98 -27.88 -14.09
C ARG A 384 -13.97 -28.22 -12.99
N ILE A 385 -12.66 -28.15 -13.27
CA ILE A 385 -11.61 -28.55 -12.31
C ILE A 385 -10.70 -27.36 -12.01
N ILE A 386 -10.02 -26.81 -13.02
CA ILE A 386 -9.00 -25.77 -12.80
C ILE A 386 -9.63 -24.47 -12.29
N LEU A 387 -10.63 -23.94 -12.99
CA LEU A 387 -11.24 -22.64 -12.67
C LEU A 387 -11.89 -22.61 -11.27
N PRO A 388 -12.66 -23.63 -10.83
CA PRO A 388 -13.18 -23.67 -9.46
C PRO A 388 -12.08 -23.70 -8.40
N LEU A 389 -10.97 -24.41 -8.65
CA LEU A 389 -9.82 -24.46 -7.75
C LEU A 389 -9.03 -23.14 -7.74
N LEU A 390 -8.96 -22.44 -8.86
CA LEU A 390 -8.33 -21.12 -8.96
C LEU A 390 -9.18 -19.99 -8.37
N LYS A 391 -10.51 -20.12 -8.40
CA LYS A 391 -11.47 -19.06 -8.03
C LYS A 391 -11.15 -18.34 -6.72
N PRO A 392 -10.79 -19.01 -5.60
CA PRO A 392 -10.49 -18.32 -4.35
C PRO A 392 -9.27 -17.38 -4.50
N GLY A 393 -8.22 -17.86 -5.18
CA GLY A 393 -7.04 -17.07 -5.49
C GLY A 393 -7.31 -15.91 -6.44
N LEU A 394 -8.12 -16.15 -7.48
CA LEU A 394 -8.54 -15.10 -8.43
C LEU A 394 -9.32 -13.99 -7.71
N VAL A 395 -10.25 -14.36 -6.84
CA VAL A 395 -11.06 -13.39 -6.09
C VAL A 395 -10.19 -12.61 -5.09
N ALA A 396 -9.26 -13.25 -4.40
CA ALA A 396 -8.31 -12.55 -3.53
C ALA A 396 -7.45 -11.53 -4.28
N GLY A 397 -6.87 -11.94 -5.42
CA GLY A 397 -6.08 -11.05 -6.26
C GLY A 397 -6.91 -9.89 -6.81
N TRP A 398 -8.14 -10.17 -7.26
CA TRP A 398 -9.08 -9.17 -7.77
C TRP A 398 -9.42 -8.12 -6.70
N ILE A 399 -9.78 -8.56 -5.49
CA ILE A 399 -10.07 -7.69 -4.35
C ILE A 399 -8.85 -6.83 -4.01
N TYR A 400 -7.66 -7.44 -3.94
CA TYR A 400 -6.43 -6.73 -3.61
C TYR A 400 -6.14 -5.62 -4.63
N VAL A 401 -6.18 -5.96 -5.93
CA VAL A 401 -5.95 -5.00 -7.03
C VAL A 401 -7.00 -3.88 -6.98
N MET A 402 -8.28 -4.21 -6.74
CA MET A 402 -9.34 -3.21 -6.62
C MET A 402 -9.05 -2.23 -5.47
N ILE A 403 -8.70 -2.72 -4.27
CA ILE A 403 -8.41 -1.88 -3.10
C ILE A 403 -7.23 -0.94 -3.36
N VAL A 404 -6.15 -1.42 -3.97
CA VAL A 404 -4.98 -0.57 -4.26
C VAL A 404 -5.27 0.42 -5.38
N SER A 405 -6.02 0.04 -6.42
CA SER A 405 -6.41 0.92 -7.52
C SER A 405 -7.33 2.06 -7.06
N ILE A 406 -8.25 1.82 -6.12
CA ILE A 406 -9.15 2.85 -5.57
C ILE A 406 -8.36 3.97 -4.89
N ARG A 407 -7.23 3.63 -4.27
CA ARG A 407 -6.41 4.55 -3.47
C ARG A 407 -5.29 5.20 -4.27
N GLU A 408 -5.21 4.93 -5.56
CA GLU A 408 -4.11 5.39 -6.41
C GLU A 408 -4.19 6.89 -6.69
N LEU A 409 -3.11 7.60 -6.39
CA LEU A 409 -2.94 9.03 -6.66
C LEU A 409 -1.72 9.33 -7.54
N SER A 410 -0.60 8.62 -7.31
CA SER A 410 0.70 9.00 -7.86
C SER A 410 0.76 8.99 -9.39
N SER A 411 0.14 8.02 -10.06
CA SER A 411 0.03 8.05 -11.53
C SER A 411 -1.11 8.97 -12.00
N SER A 412 -2.23 8.97 -11.27
CA SER A 412 -3.43 9.74 -11.60
C SER A 412 -3.19 11.25 -11.66
N ILE A 413 -2.36 11.78 -10.76
CA ILE A 413 -2.11 13.22 -10.64
C ILE A 413 -1.45 13.83 -11.88
N LEU A 414 -0.72 13.03 -12.66
CA LEU A 414 -0.12 13.48 -13.93
C LEU A 414 -0.98 13.18 -15.16
N LEU A 415 -2.04 12.40 -14.99
CA LEU A 415 -2.79 11.81 -16.10
C LEU A 415 -4.25 12.27 -16.17
N TYR A 416 -4.78 12.78 -15.05
CA TYR A 416 -6.16 13.25 -15.02
C TYR A 416 -6.33 14.52 -15.88
N SER A 417 -7.55 14.74 -16.31
CA SER A 417 -8.02 15.90 -17.07
C SER A 417 -9.45 16.21 -16.64
N PRO A 418 -9.97 17.42 -16.93
CA PRO A 418 -11.34 17.79 -16.54
C PRO A 418 -12.38 16.74 -16.98
N GLY A 419 -13.15 16.22 -16.03
CA GLY A 419 -14.13 15.15 -16.22
C GLY A 419 -13.61 13.72 -16.04
N THR A 420 -12.32 13.52 -15.80
CA THR A 420 -11.71 12.19 -15.54
C THR A 420 -11.17 12.05 -14.12
N GLU A 421 -11.50 13.01 -13.24
CA GLU A 421 -11.06 13.03 -11.86
C GLU A 421 -11.47 11.74 -11.15
N VAL A 422 -10.60 11.23 -10.27
CA VAL A 422 -10.88 10.12 -9.34
C VAL A 422 -10.92 10.65 -7.91
N LEU A 423 -11.43 9.86 -6.96
CA LEU A 423 -11.62 10.30 -5.57
C LEU A 423 -10.33 10.82 -4.91
N SER A 424 -9.20 10.19 -5.19
CA SER A 424 -7.89 10.64 -4.70
C SER A 424 -7.50 12.02 -5.25
N ILE A 425 -7.87 12.33 -6.50
CA ILE A 425 -7.68 13.64 -7.12
C ILE A 425 -8.64 14.67 -6.54
N THR A 426 -9.91 14.32 -6.32
CA THR A 426 -10.86 15.23 -5.66
C THR A 426 -10.38 15.63 -4.26
N ILE A 427 -9.83 14.69 -3.49
CA ILE A 427 -9.22 14.95 -2.18
C ILE A 427 -8.00 15.89 -2.31
N TRP A 428 -7.18 15.68 -3.34
CA TRP A 428 -6.04 16.55 -3.65
C TRP A 428 -6.49 17.97 -4.02
N GLU A 429 -7.51 18.14 -4.87
CA GLU A 429 -8.04 19.44 -5.24
C GLU A 429 -8.64 20.20 -4.04
N LEU A 430 -9.38 19.50 -3.16
CA LEU A 430 -9.89 20.10 -1.92
C LEU A 430 -8.73 20.60 -1.04
N TRP A 431 -7.59 19.90 -1.03
CA TRP A 431 -6.40 20.35 -0.32
C TRP A 431 -5.80 21.61 -0.94
N GLU A 432 -5.59 21.62 -2.25
CA GLU A 432 -5.02 22.77 -2.97
C GLU A 432 -5.91 24.01 -2.87
N ASN A 433 -7.23 23.82 -2.83
CA ASN A 433 -8.22 24.90 -2.66
C ASN A 433 -8.37 25.36 -1.20
N GLY A 434 -7.66 24.76 -0.24
CA GLY A 434 -7.74 25.11 1.19
C GLY A 434 -9.04 24.66 1.87
N GLN A 435 -9.81 23.76 1.26
CA GLN A 435 -11.09 23.24 1.75
C GLN A 435 -10.86 22.04 2.69
N TYR A 436 -10.16 22.27 3.81
CA TYR A 436 -9.68 21.22 4.70
C TYR A 436 -10.79 20.42 5.40
N VAL A 437 -11.90 21.08 5.70
CA VAL A 437 -13.02 20.48 6.44
C VAL A 437 -13.84 19.58 5.51
N GLU A 438 -14.09 20.03 4.28
CA GLU A 438 -14.69 19.25 3.20
C GLU A 438 -13.80 18.08 2.80
N LEU A 439 -12.49 18.30 2.69
CA LEU A 439 -11.53 17.21 2.49
C LEU A 439 -11.65 16.16 3.59
N SER A 440 -11.72 16.59 4.84
CA SER A 440 -11.81 15.69 5.99
C SER A 440 -13.12 14.90 5.98
N ALA A 441 -14.25 15.54 5.64
CA ALA A 441 -15.54 14.87 5.53
C ALA A 441 -15.55 13.83 4.38
N LEU A 442 -14.99 14.17 3.21
CA LEU A 442 -14.83 13.22 2.10
C LEU A 442 -13.88 12.08 2.50
N GLY A 443 -12.80 12.41 3.20
CA GLY A 443 -11.82 11.45 3.70
C GLY A 443 -12.40 10.44 4.68
N VAL A 444 -13.24 10.88 5.61
CA VAL A 444 -13.97 10.01 6.55
C VAL A 444 -14.88 9.06 5.79
N LEU A 445 -15.71 9.57 4.86
CA LEU A 445 -16.57 8.73 4.02
C LEU A 445 -15.77 7.72 3.22
N PHE A 446 -14.63 8.14 2.67
CA PHE A 446 -13.78 7.28 1.85
C PHE A 446 -13.12 6.17 2.68
N ILE A 447 -12.58 6.49 3.85
CA ILE A 447 -12.01 5.49 4.78
C ILE A 447 -13.08 4.49 5.22
N LEU A 448 -14.30 4.95 5.56
CA LEU A 448 -15.40 4.07 5.94
C LEU A 448 -15.82 3.16 4.78
N ALA A 449 -15.94 3.69 3.57
CA ALA A 449 -16.27 2.90 2.39
C ALA A 449 -15.21 1.83 2.09
N LEU A 450 -13.93 2.16 2.21
CA LEU A 450 -12.82 1.20 2.06
C LEU A 450 -12.83 0.14 3.16
N PHE A 451 -13.13 0.54 4.41
CA PHE A 451 -13.25 -0.41 5.51
C PHE A 451 -14.39 -1.40 5.27
N VAL A 452 -15.56 -0.92 4.83
CA VAL A 452 -16.69 -1.79 4.44
C VAL A 452 -16.29 -2.72 3.29
N LEU A 453 -15.63 -2.21 2.26
CA LEU A 453 -15.14 -3.00 1.13
C LEU A 453 -14.20 -4.13 1.59
N VAL A 454 -13.25 -3.83 2.47
CA VAL A 454 -12.32 -4.81 3.05
C VAL A 454 -13.06 -5.85 3.90
N MET A 455 -14.05 -5.44 4.70
CA MET A 455 -14.84 -6.36 5.52
C MET A 455 -15.68 -7.32 4.66
N VAL A 456 -16.32 -6.80 3.60
CA VAL A 456 -17.07 -7.60 2.62
C VAL A 456 -16.12 -8.57 1.91
N ALA A 457 -14.95 -8.09 1.50
CA ALA A 457 -13.91 -8.89 0.88
C ALA A 457 -13.44 -10.04 1.79
N GLN A 458 -13.16 -9.77 3.06
CA GLN A 458 -12.76 -10.81 4.03
C GLN A 458 -13.88 -11.82 4.25
N TRP A 459 -15.13 -11.37 4.35
CA TRP A 459 -16.28 -12.24 4.49
C TRP A 459 -16.48 -13.16 3.27
N LEU A 460 -16.36 -12.62 2.06
CA LEU A 460 -16.39 -13.39 0.82
C LEU A 460 -15.23 -14.39 0.75
N GLY A 461 -14.02 -13.97 1.14
CA GLY A 461 -12.84 -14.83 1.16
C GLY A 461 -13.00 -16.04 2.09
N ARG A 462 -13.54 -15.83 3.29
CA ARG A 462 -13.86 -16.92 4.23
C ARG A 462 -14.88 -17.90 3.66
N LYS A 463 -15.94 -17.41 3.00
CA LYS A 463 -16.94 -18.27 2.33
C LYS A 463 -16.36 -19.07 1.17
N LEU A 464 -15.37 -18.53 0.47
CA LEU A 464 -14.69 -19.19 -0.65
C LEU A 464 -13.56 -20.13 -0.22
N GLY A 465 -13.38 -20.36 1.09
CA GLY A 465 -12.37 -21.28 1.61
C GLY A 465 -10.95 -20.75 1.60
N ILE A 466 -10.76 -19.43 1.45
CA ILE A 466 -9.46 -18.78 1.60
C ILE A 466 -9.11 -18.79 3.09
N LYS A 467 -8.35 -19.80 3.53
CA LYS A 467 -7.84 -19.86 4.90
C LYS A 467 -6.61 -18.94 5.02
N GLU A 468 -6.63 -18.09 6.06
CA GLU A 468 -5.56 -17.14 6.42
C GLU A 468 -4.22 -17.82 6.73
#